data_AF-A0A8B8IJA5-F1
#
_entry.id   AF-A0A8B8IJA5-F1
#
_cell.length_a   1.000
_cell.length_b   1.000
_cell.length_c   1.000
_cell.angle_alpha   90.00
_cell.angle_beta   90.00
_cell.angle_gamma   90.00
#
_symmetry.space_group_name_H-M   'P 1'
#
loop_
_entity.id
_entity.type
_entity.pdbx_description
1 polymer ?
#
loop_
_entity_poly.entity_id
_entity_poly.type
_entity_poly.pdbx_seq_one_letter_code
_entity_poly.pdbx_strand_id
1 'polypeptide(L)'
;MSLQRLTALRALMASQPTALAAYIVPTADAHNSEYIAPVDARREWLSGFTGSAGIAIVTSAKALVWTDGRYYTQFQNEVDLNVWTLMKQSLPDTPSMDKWLTSNLVSGSVVGVDPHTMTREEWTPLQTALTKAKIQLLAVDKNMIDLTRFQLNDLPPERPSKDIMHLPIEYTGKTAGQKIKELRDKMTEKNVSALVITALDEVAYTLNLRGSDINYNPVFFSYLAITPSSVVLFWRDGKIPQDIREILSEEGVDLKGRPYDEITRALKELAV
;
A
#
# COMPACT_ATOMS: atom_id res chain seq x y z
N MET A 1 -11.77 -22.15 -7.39
CA MET A 1 -10.62 -21.73 -6.56
C MET A 1 -10.97 -20.60 -5.59
N SER A 2 -11.70 -19.57 -6.01
CA SER A 2 -12.10 -18.44 -5.15
C SER A 2 -12.86 -18.85 -3.87
N LEU A 3 -13.76 -19.84 -3.95
CA LEU A 3 -14.53 -20.29 -2.78
C LEU A 3 -13.64 -20.86 -1.65
N GLN A 4 -12.60 -21.64 -2.00
CA GLN A 4 -11.66 -22.18 -1.01
C GLN A 4 -10.86 -21.05 -0.34
N ARG A 5 -10.39 -20.07 -1.13
CA ARG A 5 -9.69 -18.87 -0.63
C ARG A 5 -10.56 -18.07 0.32
N LEU A 6 -11.83 -17.85 -0.03
CA LEU A 6 -12.79 -17.16 0.82
C LEU A 6 -13.11 -17.92 2.12
N THR A 7 -13.27 -19.24 2.04
CA THR A 7 -13.51 -20.07 3.24
C THR A 7 -12.34 -19.97 4.22
N ALA A 8 -11.11 -20.08 3.72
CA ALA A 8 -9.90 -19.92 4.55
C ALA A 8 -9.79 -18.51 5.13
N LEU A 9 -10.02 -17.47 4.32
CA LEU A 9 -10.02 -16.08 4.81
C LEU A 9 -11.08 -15.85 5.89
N ARG A 10 -12.31 -16.35 5.70
CA ARG A 10 -13.39 -16.22 6.69
C ARG A 10 -13.07 -16.94 7.99
N ALA A 11 -12.41 -18.10 7.93
CA ALA A 11 -11.94 -18.79 9.12
C ALA A 11 -10.90 -17.94 9.89
N LEU A 12 -9.95 -17.32 9.18
CA LEU A 12 -8.96 -16.42 9.76
C LEU A 12 -9.56 -15.14 10.35
N MET A 13 -10.59 -14.58 9.69
CA MET A 13 -11.36 -13.44 10.19
C MET A 13 -12.06 -13.79 11.51
N ALA A 14 -12.66 -14.97 11.60
CA ALA A 14 -13.34 -15.45 12.80
C ALA A 14 -12.39 -15.82 13.95
N SER A 15 -11.17 -16.24 13.64
CA SER A 15 -10.16 -16.66 14.64
C SER A 15 -9.33 -15.52 15.20
N GLN A 16 -9.55 -14.26 14.75
CA GLN A 16 -8.86 -13.11 15.34
C GLN A 16 -9.25 -12.94 16.82
N PRO A 17 -8.35 -12.37 17.66
CA PRO A 17 -8.69 -12.02 19.04
C PRO A 17 -9.96 -11.15 19.14
N THR A 18 -10.15 -10.29 18.14
CA THR A 18 -11.41 -9.61 17.87
C THR A 18 -11.91 -10.07 16.52
N ALA A 19 -12.94 -10.92 16.51
CA ALA A 19 -13.50 -11.48 15.29
C ALA A 19 -13.96 -10.37 14.33
N LEU A 20 -13.56 -10.48 13.07
CA LEU A 20 -13.93 -9.49 12.05
C LEU A 20 -15.25 -9.87 11.38
N ALA A 21 -16.18 -8.93 11.34
CA ALA A 21 -17.42 -9.04 10.58
C ALA A 21 -17.18 -8.79 9.08
N ALA A 22 -16.20 -7.96 8.74
CA ALA A 22 -15.77 -7.71 7.37
C ALA A 22 -14.25 -7.46 7.29
N TYR A 23 -13.66 -7.78 6.14
CA TYR A 23 -12.28 -7.45 5.80
C TYR A 23 -12.23 -6.75 4.44
N ILE A 24 -11.54 -5.61 4.38
CA ILE A 24 -11.37 -4.79 3.18
C ILE A 24 -10.03 -5.13 2.53
N VAL A 25 -10.05 -5.33 1.22
CA VAL A 25 -8.87 -5.66 0.41
C VAL A 25 -8.81 -4.72 -0.80
N PRO A 26 -8.12 -3.57 -0.67
CA PRO A 26 -7.90 -2.64 -1.77
C PRO A 26 -6.98 -3.23 -2.85
N THR A 27 -7.00 -2.61 -4.03
CA THR A 27 -5.92 -2.78 -5.02
C THR A 27 -4.86 -1.71 -4.73
N ALA A 28 -3.97 -1.99 -3.79
CA ALA A 28 -2.93 -1.06 -3.36
C ALA A 28 -1.72 -1.82 -2.79
N ASP A 29 -0.54 -1.22 -2.92
CA ASP A 29 0.66 -1.58 -2.17
C ASP A 29 0.92 -0.55 -1.06
N ALA A 30 2.05 -0.69 -0.35
CA ALA A 30 2.43 0.19 0.75
C ALA A 30 2.89 1.60 0.33
N HIS A 31 2.88 1.88 -0.97
CA HIS A 31 3.37 3.12 -1.58
C HIS A 31 2.31 3.82 -2.43
N ASN A 32 1.08 3.28 -2.44
CA ASN A 32 -0.03 3.76 -3.26
C ASN A 32 0.32 3.78 -4.77
N SER A 33 1.05 2.77 -5.23
CA SER A 33 1.44 2.62 -6.64
C SER A 33 0.23 2.35 -7.53
N GLU A 34 0.23 2.93 -8.74
CA GLU A 34 -0.80 2.67 -9.75
C GLU A 34 -0.74 1.23 -10.29
N TYR A 35 0.47 0.77 -10.64
CA TYR A 35 0.74 -0.62 -10.97
C TYR A 35 1.39 -1.30 -9.78
N ILE A 36 0.87 -2.48 -9.42
CA ILE A 36 1.35 -3.24 -8.26
C ILE A 36 2.20 -4.43 -8.69
N ALA A 37 3.15 -4.83 -7.85
CA ALA A 37 3.89 -6.06 -8.04
C ALA A 37 3.00 -7.28 -7.75
N PRO A 38 3.29 -8.48 -8.34
CA PRO A 38 2.48 -9.69 -8.12
C PRO A 38 2.29 -10.07 -6.65
N VAL A 39 3.27 -9.77 -5.78
CA VAL A 39 3.18 -9.99 -4.33
C VAL A 39 2.00 -9.22 -3.70
N ASP A 40 1.73 -8.00 -4.18
CA ASP A 40 0.68 -7.11 -3.68
C ASP A 40 -0.67 -7.29 -4.39
N ALA A 41 -0.76 -8.16 -5.41
CA ALA A 41 -1.99 -8.48 -6.15
C ALA A 41 -2.97 -9.34 -5.31
N ARG A 42 -3.27 -8.90 -4.08
CA ARG A 42 -4.03 -9.60 -3.05
C ARG A 42 -5.50 -9.74 -3.43
N ARG A 43 -6.12 -8.65 -3.90
CA ARG A 43 -7.51 -8.66 -4.39
C ARG A 43 -7.66 -9.60 -5.58
N GLU A 44 -6.75 -9.53 -6.55
CA GLU A 44 -6.74 -10.42 -7.70
C GLU A 44 -6.61 -11.89 -7.30
N TRP A 45 -5.63 -12.22 -6.44
CA TRP A 45 -5.50 -13.58 -5.93
C TRP A 45 -6.77 -14.06 -5.22
N LEU A 46 -7.40 -13.19 -4.43
CA LEU A 46 -8.59 -13.54 -3.65
C LEU A 46 -9.82 -13.77 -4.55
N SER A 47 -10.09 -12.88 -5.50
CA SER A 47 -11.33 -12.89 -6.29
C SER A 47 -11.19 -13.53 -7.67
N GLY A 48 -10.00 -13.54 -8.25
CA GLY A 48 -9.73 -13.88 -9.65
C GLY A 48 -9.89 -12.71 -10.61
N PHE A 49 -10.38 -11.55 -10.15
CA PHE A 49 -10.52 -10.35 -10.96
C PHE A 49 -9.16 -9.68 -11.16
N THR A 50 -8.74 -9.42 -12.39
CA THR A 50 -7.41 -8.90 -12.75
C THR A 50 -7.41 -7.41 -13.14
N GLY A 51 -8.56 -6.73 -13.09
CA GLY A 51 -8.64 -5.31 -13.44
C GLY A 51 -7.77 -4.43 -12.53
N SER A 52 -7.17 -3.37 -13.06
CA SER A 52 -6.18 -2.57 -12.30
C SER A 52 -6.76 -1.79 -11.11
N ALA A 53 -8.09 -1.59 -11.07
CA ALA A 53 -8.75 -0.85 -10.02
C ALA A 53 -9.85 -1.67 -9.35
N GLY A 54 -9.92 -1.59 -8.03
CA GLY A 54 -11.06 -2.07 -7.28
C GLY A 54 -10.79 -2.34 -5.81
N ILE A 55 -11.85 -2.47 -5.03
CA ILE A 55 -11.79 -2.76 -3.60
C ILE A 55 -12.71 -3.96 -3.34
N ALA A 56 -12.14 -5.03 -2.79
CA ALA A 56 -12.92 -6.17 -2.34
C ALA A 56 -13.33 -5.99 -0.87
N ILE A 57 -14.53 -6.44 -0.54
CA ILE A 57 -15.00 -6.60 0.85
C ILE A 57 -15.48 -8.03 1.01
N VAL A 58 -14.93 -8.70 2.01
CA VAL A 58 -15.38 -10.04 2.40
C VAL A 58 -16.03 -9.95 3.77
N THR A 59 -17.25 -10.48 3.89
CA THR A 59 -17.92 -10.72 5.16
C THR A 59 -18.04 -12.24 5.40
N SER A 60 -18.61 -12.64 6.53
CA SER A 60 -18.93 -14.04 6.80
C SER A 60 -19.85 -14.67 5.73
N ALA A 61 -20.69 -13.88 5.07
CA ALA A 61 -21.70 -14.36 4.14
C ALA A 61 -21.52 -13.86 2.69
N LYS A 62 -20.96 -12.68 2.48
CA LYS A 62 -20.88 -12.03 1.16
C LYS A 62 -19.43 -11.76 0.77
N ALA A 63 -19.18 -11.68 -0.54
CA ALA A 63 -17.92 -11.23 -1.11
C ALA A 63 -18.26 -10.27 -2.25
N LEU A 64 -17.76 -9.05 -2.19
CA LEU A 64 -18.13 -7.98 -3.10
C LEU A 64 -16.87 -7.32 -3.65
N VAL A 65 -16.92 -6.82 -4.89
CA VAL A 65 -15.87 -5.98 -5.47
C VAL A 65 -16.48 -4.71 -6.02
N TRP A 66 -16.03 -3.58 -5.51
CA TRP A 66 -16.25 -2.28 -6.13
C TRP A 66 -15.17 -2.03 -7.19
N THR A 67 -15.58 -1.71 -8.41
CA THR A 67 -14.68 -1.27 -9.49
C THR A 67 -15.41 -0.27 -10.39
N ASP A 68 -14.69 0.42 -11.27
CA ASP A 68 -15.23 1.44 -12.16
C ASP A 68 -15.64 0.87 -13.53
N GLY A 69 -16.25 1.74 -14.36
CA GLY A 69 -16.86 1.38 -15.64
C GLY A 69 -15.94 0.69 -16.66
N ARG A 70 -14.62 0.86 -16.54
CA ARG A 70 -13.64 0.18 -17.41
C ARG A 70 -13.69 -1.34 -17.24
N TYR A 71 -14.11 -1.82 -16.06
CA TYR A 71 -13.90 -3.19 -15.65
C TYR A 71 -15.17 -4.03 -15.45
N TYR A 72 -16.36 -3.49 -15.74
CA TYR A 72 -17.62 -4.23 -15.50
C TYR A 72 -17.70 -5.54 -16.30
N THR A 73 -17.45 -5.48 -17.61
CA THR A 73 -17.47 -6.67 -18.47
C THR A 73 -16.34 -7.62 -18.11
N GLN A 74 -15.15 -7.09 -17.79
CA GLN A 74 -14.01 -7.90 -17.36
C GLN A 74 -14.33 -8.69 -16.09
N PHE A 75 -14.90 -8.04 -15.07
CA PHE A 75 -15.32 -8.71 -13.84
C PHE A 75 -16.31 -9.84 -14.11
N GLN A 76 -17.30 -9.61 -14.97
CA GLN A 76 -18.30 -10.63 -15.32
C GLN A 76 -17.71 -11.85 -16.03
N ASN A 77 -16.60 -11.69 -16.73
CA ASN A 77 -15.93 -12.76 -17.46
C ASN A 77 -14.90 -13.53 -16.61
N GLU A 78 -14.28 -12.89 -15.61
CA GLU A 78 -13.18 -13.47 -14.85
C GLU A 78 -13.61 -14.12 -13.53
N VAL A 79 -14.72 -13.66 -12.95
CA VAL A 79 -15.11 -14.00 -11.58
C VAL A 79 -16.31 -14.94 -11.54
N ASP A 80 -16.31 -15.89 -10.60
CA ASP A 80 -17.50 -16.69 -10.29
C ASP A 80 -18.59 -15.82 -9.63
N LEU A 81 -19.60 -15.47 -10.43
CA LEU A 81 -20.71 -14.61 -10.03
C LEU A 81 -21.65 -15.24 -8.99
N ASN A 82 -21.56 -16.55 -8.73
CA ASN A 82 -22.27 -17.17 -7.62
C ASN A 82 -21.61 -16.88 -6.27
N VAL A 83 -20.32 -16.51 -6.30
CA VAL A 83 -19.49 -16.28 -5.12
C VAL A 83 -19.27 -14.79 -4.88
N TRP A 84 -19.05 -14.02 -5.95
CA TRP A 84 -18.74 -12.60 -5.87
C TRP A 84 -19.82 -11.73 -6.50
N THR A 85 -20.10 -10.60 -5.86
CA THR A 85 -21.01 -9.58 -6.36
C THR A 85 -20.24 -8.36 -6.89
N LEU A 86 -20.53 -7.96 -8.13
CA LEU A 86 -20.04 -6.71 -8.70
C LEU A 86 -20.79 -5.52 -8.09
N MET A 87 -20.03 -4.55 -7.58
CA MET A 87 -20.53 -3.26 -7.13
C MET A 87 -20.02 -2.18 -8.09
N LYS A 88 -20.90 -1.68 -8.96
CA LYS A 88 -20.55 -0.72 -10.03
C LYS A 88 -20.33 0.69 -9.47
N GLN A 89 -19.07 1.08 -9.26
CA GLN A 89 -18.74 2.36 -8.63
C GLN A 89 -19.36 3.56 -9.38
N SER A 90 -19.69 4.59 -8.61
CA SER A 90 -20.22 5.88 -9.09
C SER A 90 -21.57 5.81 -9.81
N LEU A 91 -22.25 4.66 -9.84
CA LEU A 91 -23.65 4.59 -10.27
C LEU A 91 -24.59 5.02 -9.13
N PRO A 92 -25.67 5.79 -9.41
CA PRO A 92 -26.59 6.27 -8.38
C PRO A 92 -27.17 5.17 -7.47
N ASP A 93 -27.45 4.00 -8.05
CA ASP A 93 -28.06 2.89 -7.34
C ASP A 93 -27.05 2.00 -6.59
N THR A 94 -25.74 2.21 -6.78
CA THR A 94 -24.72 1.41 -6.09
C THR A 94 -24.25 2.16 -4.84
N PRO A 95 -24.46 1.60 -3.63
CA PRO A 95 -23.95 2.24 -2.42
C PRO A 95 -22.43 2.28 -2.44
N SER A 96 -21.87 3.37 -1.92
CA SER A 96 -20.46 3.43 -1.56
C SER A 96 -20.12 2.40 -0.49
N MET A 97 -18.85 2.03 -0.38
CA MET A 97 -18.37 1.02 0.58
C MET A 97 -18.83 1.29 2.02
N ASP A 98 -18.66 2.52 2.49
CA ASP A 98 -19.07 2.97 3.82
C ASP A 98 -20.58 2.82 4.05
N LYS A 99 -21.41 3.24 3.08
CA LYS A 99 -22.88 3.07 3.14
C LYS A 99 -23.28 1.61 3.15
N TRP A 100 -22.61 0.78 2.35
CA TRP A 100 -22.89 -0.65 2.30
C TRP A 100 -22.57 -1.31 3.64
N LEU A 101 -21.38 -1.06 4.20
CA LEU A 101 -20.94 -1.60 5.48
C LEU A 101 -21.89 -1.17 6.62
N THR A 102 -22.20 0.12 6.71
CA THR A 102 -23.09 0.66 7.75
C THR A 102 -24.54 0.16 7.64
N SER A 103 -25.00 -0.22 6.45
CA SER A 103 -26.34 -0.75 6.23
C SER A 103 -26.44 -2.28 6.38
N ASN A 104 -25.33 -3.01 6.25
CA ASN A 104 -25.31 -4.48 6.25
C ASN A 104 -24.68 -5.10 7.50
N LEU A 105 -23.94 -4.33 8.31
CA LEU A 105 -23.34 -4.80 9.55
C LEU A 105 -24.12 -4.29 10.76
N VAL A 106 -24.12 -5.10 11.83
CA VAL A 106 -24.80 -4.75 13.08
C VAL A 106 -23.90 -3.89 13.97
N SER A 107 -24.52 -3.09 14.85
CA SER A 107 -23.80 -2.34 15.90
C SER A 107 -22.89 -3.27 16.69
N GLY A 108 -21.66 -2.83 16.98
CA GLY A 108 -20.62 -3.61 17.66
C GLY A 108 -19.76 -4.47 16.71
N SER A 109 -20.06 -4.49 15.41
CA SER A 109 -19.23 -5.19 14.42
C SER A 109 -17.84 -4.56 14.28
N VAL A 110 -16.88 -5.35 13.83
CA VAL A 110 -15.51 -4.91 13.54
C VAL A 110 -15.18 -5.15 12.08
N VAL A 111 -14.70 -4.11 11.41
CA VAL A 111 -14.23 -4.12 10.03
C VAL A 111 -12.71 -4.00 10.06
N GLY A 112 -11.99 -4.97 9.50
CA GLY A 112 -10.54 -4.93 9.41
C GLY A 112 -10.05 -4.47 8.04
N VAL A 113 -8.89 -3.81 8.04
CA VAL A 113 -8.13 -3.51 6.82
C VAL A 113 -6.64 -3.51 7.16
N ASP A 114 -5.79 -3.88 6.20
CA ASP A 114 -4.34 -3.69 6.33
C ASP A 114 -4.00 -2.19 6.28
N PRO A 115 -3.43 -1.61 7.35
CA PRO A 115 -3.15 -0.17 7.43
C PRO A 115 -2.11 0.30 6.42
N HIS A 116 -1.31 -0.60 5.82
CA HIS A 116 -0.34 -0.25 4.78
C HIS A 116 -1.00 -0.08 3.41
N THR A 117 -2.24 -0.52 3.22
CA THR A 117 -2.93 -0.52 1.91
C THR A 117 -4.04 0.51 1.79
N MET A 118 -4.17 1.41 2.77
CA MET A 118 -5.22 2.43 2.81
C MET A 118 -4.63 3.76 3.26
N THR A 119 -4.90 4.80 2.48
CA THR A 119 -4.42 6.15 2.80
C THR A 119 -5.19 6.74 3.98
N ARG A 120 -4.62 7.75 4.64
CA ARG A 120 -5.32 8.48 5.72
C ARG A 120 -6.56 9.22 5.20
N GLU A 121 -6.52 9.67 3.95
CA GLU A 121 -7.63 10.34 3.27
C GLU A 121 -8.82 9.41 3.04
N GLU A 122 -8.57 8.12 2.78
CA GLU A 122 -9.62 7.09 2.69
C GLU A 122 -10.08 6.60 4.07
N TRP A 123 -9.12 6.38 4.98
CA TRP A 123 -9.38 5.84 6.31
C TRP A 123 -10.30 6.74 7.14
N THR A 124 -10.00 8.05 7.19
CA THR A 124 -10.68 9.01 8.09
C THR A 124 -12.20 9.10 7.87
N PRO A 125 -12.71 9.32 6.64
CA PRO A 125 -14.15 9.35 6.40
C PRO A 125 -14.80 7.98 6.64
N LEU A 126 -14.15 6.88 6.26
CA LEU A 126 -14.66 5.53 6.52
C LEU A 126 -14.81 5.27 8.03
N GLN A 127 -13.78 5.59 8.81
CA GLN A 127 -13.80 5.46 10.27
C GLN A 127 -14.93 6.29 10.89
N THR A 128 -15.14 7.51 10.42
CA THR A 128 -16.22 8.40 10.90
C THR A 128 -17.59 7.81 10.61
N ALA A 129 -17.83 7.31 9.39
CA ALA A 129 -19.08 6.68 8.99
C ALA A 129 -19.37 5.42 9.82
N LEU A 130 -18.37 4.54 9.97
CA LEU A 130 -18.50 3.31 10.76
C LEU A 130 -18.74 3.61 12.25
N THR A 131 -18.01 4.57 12.83
CA THR A 131 -18.16 4.95 14.24
C THR A 131 -19.57 5.47 14.53
N LYS A 132 -20.15 6.27 13.61
CA LYS A 132 -21.54 6.75 13.73
C LYS A 132 -22.56 5.60 13.76
N ALA A 133 -22.29 4.53 13.04
CA ALA A 133 -23.07 3.29 13.05
C ALA A 133 -22.68 2.33 14.19
N LYS A 134 -21.82 2.75 15.12
CA LYS A 134 -21.26 1.94 16.22
C LYS A 134 -20.50 0.70 15.72
N ILE A 135 -19.84 0.82 14.57
CA ILE A 135 -18.97 -0.20 13.97
C ILE A 135 -17.52 0.28 14.13
N GLN A 136 -16.62 -0.62 14.50
CA GLN A 136 -15.20 -0.31 14.65
C GLN A 136 -14.44 -0.59 13.36
N LEU A 137 -13.59 0.35 12.94
CA LEU A 137 -12.55 0.12 11.93
C LEU A 137 -11.24 -0.25 12.64
N LEU A 138 -10.68 -1.41 12.32
CA LEU A 138 -9.50 -1.98 12.96
C LEU A 138 -8.35 -2.09 11.97
N ALA A 139 -7.18 -1.60 12.37
CA ALA A 139 -5.93 -1.82 11.64
C ALA A 139 -5.42 -3.23 11.94
N VAL A 140 -5.26 -4.04 10.89
CA VAL A 140 -4.78 -5.41 10.99
C VAL A 140 -3.39 -5.49 10.37
N ASP A 141 -2.35 -5.36 11.21
CA ASP A 141 -0.95 -5.24 10.77
C ASP A 141 -0.46 -6.44 9.93
N LYS A 142 -0.94 -7.65 10.23
CA LYS A 142 -0.66 -8.84 9.41
C LYS A 142 -1.74 -8.98 8.34
N ASN A 143 -1.39 -8.73 7.08
CA ASN A 143 -2.33 -8.84 5.97
C ASN A 143 -2.99 -10.23 5.95
N MET A 144 -4.33 -10.27 6.04
CA MET A 144 -5.04 -11.55 6.12
C MET A 144 -4.96 -12.36 4.83
N ILE A 145 -4.77 -11.72 3.69
CA ILE A 145 -4.62 -12.41 2.40
C ILE A 145 -3.29 -13.16 2.38
N ASP A 146 -2.22 -12.56 2.85
CA ASP A 146 -0.91 -13.20 2.92
C ASP A 146 -0.90 -14.35 3.94
N LEU A 147 -1.60 -14.21 5.06
CA LEU A 147 -1.85 -15.32 6.00
C LEU A 147 -2.67 -16.45 5.37
N THR A 148 -3.69 -16.11 4.56
CA THR A 148 -4.52 -17.10 3.86
C THR A 148 -3.70 -17.85 2.81
N ARG A 149 -2.90 -17.14 2.02
CA ARG A 149 -1.95 -17.70 1.04
C ARG A 149 -0.99 -18.69 1.71
N PHE A 150 -0.45 -18.32 2.86
CA PHE A 150 0.42 -19.19 3.66
C PHE A 150 -0.31 -20.46 4.11
N GLN A 151 -1.51 -20.35 4.70
CA GLN A 151 -2.29 -21.52 5.13
C GLN A 151 -2.64 -22.47 3.98
N LEU A 152 -2.87 -21.94 2.77
CA LEU A 152 -3.22 -22.73 1.59
C LEU A 152 -2.00 -23.23 0.80
N ASN A 153 -0.78 -22.88 1.23
CA ASN A 153 0.46 -23.16 0.49
C ASN A 153 0.41 -22.61 -0.96
N ASP A 154 -0.16 -21.40 -1.12
CA ASP A 154 -0.37 -20.68 -2.39
C ASP A 154 0.27 -19.28 -2.29
N LEU A 155 1.57 -19.26 -1.98
CA LEU A 155 2.34 -18.05 -1.77
C LEU A 155 2.59 -17.32 -3.10
N PRO A 156 2.57 -15.97 -3.11
CA PRO A 156 2.91 -15.21 -4.30
C PRO A 156 4.44 -15.25 -4.55
N PRO A 157 4.89 -14.78 -5.72
CA PRO A 157 6.31 -14.52 -5.95
C PRO A 157 6.89 -13.56 -4.90
N GLU A 158 8.20 -13.65 -4.66
CA GLU A 158 8.90 -12.71 -3.80
C GLU A 158 8.77 -11.27 -4.31
N ARG A 159 8.80 -10.31 -3.38
CA ARG A 159 8.80 -8.89 -3.74
C ARG A 159 10.02 -8.60 -4.62
N PRO A 160 9.84 -7.98 -5.81
CA PRO A 160 10.96 -7.57 -6.63
C PRO A 160 11.93 -6.72 -5.83
N SER A 161 13.21 -7.02 -5.99
CA SER A 161 14.29 -6.36 -5.29
C SER A 161 15.46 -6.24 -6.23
N LYS A 162 15.34 -5.40 -7.26
CA LYS A 162 16.33 -5.24 -8.33
C LYS A 162 17.29 -4.10 -8.01
N ASP A 163 18.42 -4.10 -8.72
CA ASP A 163 19.47 -3.11 -8.48
C ASP A 163 18.98 -1.71 -8.89
N ILE A 164 19.53 -0.73 -8.19
CA ILE A 164 19.29 0.68 -8.45
C ILE A 164 20.43 1.26 -9.28
N MET A 165 20.13 2.30 -10.05
CA MET A 165 21.12 3.06 -10.82
C MET A 165 20.99 4.55 -10.53
N HIS A 166 22.11 5.28 -10.56
CA HIS A 166 22.11 6.74 -10.55
C HIS A 166 21.87 7.29 -11.95
N LEU A 167 21.11 8.39 -12.02
CA LEU A 167 20.81 9.10 -13.25
C LEU A 167 21.63 10.41 -13.31
N PRO A 168 22.59 10.54 -14.24
CA PRO A 168 23.50 11.68 -14.31
C PRO A 168 22.81 13.05 -14.47
N ILE A 169 23.52 14.11 -14.07
CA ILE A 169 23.02 15.49 -14.07
C ILE A 169 22.58 15.99 -15.46
N GLU A 170 23.19 15.48 -16.53
CA GLU A 170 22.81 15.80 -17.92
C GLU A 170 21.36 15.44 -18.25
N TYR A 171 20.78 14.45 -17.56
CA TYR A 171 19.37 14.06 -17.70
C TYR A 171 18.46 14.70 -16.64
N THR A 172 19.00 14.98 -15.45
CA THR A 172 18.18 15.40 -14.29
C THR A 172 18.15 16.91 -14.09
N GLY A 173 19.13 17.65 -14.62
CA GLY A 173 19.26 19.10 -14.52
C GLY A 173 19.55 19.64 -13.12
N LYS A 174 19.50 18.79 -12.08
CA LYS A 174 19.71 19.16 -10.68
C LYS A 174 20.17 17.95 -9.88
N THR A 175 21.21 18.14 -9.07
CA THR A 175 21.75 17.11 -8.16
C THR A 175 20.76 16.76 -7.05
N ALA A 176 20.91 15.57 -6.45
CA ALA A 176 20.14 15.15 -5.29
C ALA A 176 20.36 16.11 -4.09
N GLY A 177 21.59 16.57 -3.87
CA GLY A 177 21.89 17.51 -2.78
C GLY A 177 21.20 18.87 -2.94
N GLN A 178 21.12 19.40 -4.17
CA GLN A 178 20.34 20.62 -4.44
C GLN A 178 18.85 20.41 -4.14
N LYS A 179 18.26 19.28 -4.55
CA LYS A 179 16.85 18.96 -4.26
C LYS A 179 16.60 18.81 -2.76
N ILE A 180 17.46 18.09 -2.04
CA ILE A 180 17.34 17.90 -0.60
C ILE A 180 17.51 19.22 0.15
N LYS A 181 18.41 20.11 -0.29
CA LYS A 181 18.53 21.45 0.27
C LYS A 181 17.24 22.24 0.13
N GLU A 182 16.63 22.27 -1.06
CA GLU A 182 15.35 22.94 -1.29
C GLU A 182 14.22 22.36 -0.43
N LEU A 183 14.18 21.02 -0.28
CA LEU A 183 13.23 20.37 0.62
C LEU A 183 13.44 20.81 2.08
N ARG A 184 14.69 20.91 2.56
CA ARG A 184 15.01 21.38 3.92
C ARG A 184 14.67 22.86 4.13
N ASP A 185 14.87 23.70 3.12
CA ASP A 185 14.45 25.11 3.17
C ASP A 185 12.92 25.18 3.34
N LYS A 186 12.16 24.38 2.59
CA LYS A 186 10.70 24.26 2.75
C LYS A 186 10.24 23.66 4.07
N MET A 187 10.98 22.67 4.60
CA MET A 187 10.72 22.14 5.94
C MET A 187 10.90 23.23 7.00
N THR A 188 11.94 24.06 6.87
CA THR A 188 12.20 25.20 7.77
C THR A 188 11.07 26.23 7.69
N GLU A 189 10.67 26.65 6.49
CA GLU A 189 9.54 27.58 6.27
C GLU A 189 8.24 27.07 6.91
N LYS A 190 8.02 25.75 6.93
CA LYS A 190 6.81 25.11 7.46
C LYS A 190 6.93 24.65 8.91
N ASN A 191 8.06 24.90 9.58
CA ASN A 191 8.37 24.40 10.93
C ASN A 191 8.21 22.87 11.07
N VAL A 192 8.69 22.11 10.07
CA VAL A 192 8.62 20.65 10.02
C VAL A 192 9.98 20.04 10.39
N SER A 193 9.98 19.08 11.32
CA SER A 193 11.22 18.43 11.80
C SER A 193 11.65 17.21 10.97
N ALA A 194 10.73 16.61 10.23
CA ALA A 194 11.00 15.47 9.37
C ALA A 194 10.04 15.44 8.17
N LEU A 195 10.57 15.08 7.01
CA LEU A 195 9.80 14.74 5.81
C LEU A 195 9.96 13.25 5.54
N VAL A 196 8.85 12.54 5.38
CA VAL A 196 8.83 11.12 5.02
C VAL A 196 8.19 11.01 3.64
N ILE A 197 8.96 10.48 2.69
CA ILE A 197 8.51 10.26 1.32
C ILE A 197 8.17 8.78 1.17
N THR A 198 6.93 8.50 0.81
CA THR A 198 6.40 7.14 0.62
C THR A 198 6.16 6.81 -0.85
N ALA A 199 5.94 7.81 -1.71
CA ALA A 199 5.76 7.59 -3.14
C ALA A 199 7.09 7.24 -3.80
N LEU A 200 7.13 6.12 -4.53
CA LEU A 200 8.39 5.55 -5.05
C LEU A 200 9.06 6.45 -6.11
N ASP A 201 8.26 7.12 -6.92
CA ASP A 201 8.70 8.09 -7.92
C ASP A 201 9.28 9.35 -7.29
N GLU A 202 8.71 9.81 -6.17
CA GLU A 202 9.28 10.92 -5.39
C GLU A 202 10.63 10.56 -4.76
N VAL A 203 10.78 9.33 -4.22
CA VAL A 203 12.07 8.84 -3.73
C VAL A 203 13.11 8.80 -4.87
N ALA A 204 12.74 8.19 -6.01
CA ALA A 204 13.57 8.09 -7.20
C ALA A 204 13.98 9.47 -7.74
N TYR A 205 13.05 10.42 -7.78
CA TYR A 205 13.31 11.79 -8.22
C TYR A 205 14.24 12.54 -7.26
N THR A 206 14.02 12.42 -5.96
CA THR A 206 14.76 13.16 -4.92
C THR A 206 16.23 12.75 -4.91
N LEU A 207 16.51 11.46 -5.07
CA LEU A 207 17.87 10.91 -5.02
C LEU A 207 18.54 10.77 -6.40
N ASN A 208 17.88 11.16 -7.49
CA ASN A 208 18.35 10.86 -8.85
C ASN A 208 18.62 9.36 -9.07
N LEU A 209 17.84 8.49 -8.43
CA LEU A 209 17.98 7.04 -8.56
C LEU A 209 16.84 6.46 -9.39
N ARG A 210 17.09 5.33 -10.06
CA ARG A 210 16.07 4.55 -10.78
C ARG A 210 16.18 3.09 -10.41
N GLY A 211 15.06 2.39 -10.53
CA GLY A 211 14.95 0.95 -10.29
C GLY A 211 14.07 0.29 -11.35
N SER A 212 13.71 -0.96 -11.11
CA SER A 212 12.84 -1.72 -12.03
C SER A 212 11.93 -2.72 -11.29
N ASP A 213 11.56 -2.39 -10.05
CA ASP A 213 10.75 -3.28 -9.21
C ASP A 213 9.28 -3.32 -9.65
N ILE A 214 8.78 -2.25 -10.26
CA ILE A 214 7.43 -2.14 -10.81
C ILE A 214 7.51 -2.08 -12.34
N ASN A 215 6.66 -2.86 -13.02
CA ASN A 215 6.60 -2.81 -14.48
C ASN A 215 6.13 -1.43 -14.96
N TYR A 216 6.71 -0.95 -16.06
CA TYR A 216 6.44 0.35 -16.69
C TYR A 216 6.91 1.58 -15.89
N ASN A 217 7.16 1.44 -14.58
CA ASN A 217 7.60 2.53 -13.71
C ASN A 217 9.05 2.27 -13.23
N PRO A 218 10.05 3.10 -13.61
CA PRO A 218 11.46 2.88 -13.29
C PRO A 218 11.81 3.25 -11.83
N VAL A 219 11.11 2.62 -10.88
CA VAL A 219 11.15 2.87 -9.44
C VAL A 219 11.56 1.61 -8.67
N PHE A 220 11.86 1.76 -7.39
CA PHE A 220 12.30 0.69 -6.49
C PHE A 220 11.63 0.81 -5.13
N PHE A 221 11.23 -0.31 -4.52
CA PHE A 221 10.51 -0.31 -3.24
C PHE A 221 11.36 0.33 -2.14
N SER A 222 10.93 1.50 -1.65
CA SER A 222 11.71 2.27 -0.70
C SER A 222 10.89 3.33 0.02
N TYR A 223 11.40 3.76 1.18
CA TYR A 223 10.98 4.99 1.86
C TYR A 223 12.19 5.91 2.01
N LEU A 224 11.97 7.22 2.01
CA LEU A 224 13.02 8.21 2.29
C LEU A 224 12.61 9.09 3.46
N ALA A 225 13.44 9.14 4.50
CA ALA A 225 13.27 10.06 5.61
C ALA A 225 14.34 11.16 5.54
N ILE A 226 13.91 12.41 5.56
CA ILE A 226 14.76 13.60 5.54
C ILE A 226 14.52 14.39 6.82
N THR A 227 15.59 14.69 7.54
CA THR A 227 15.60 15.60 8.70
C THR A 227 16.56 16.77 8.40
N PRO A 228 16.63 17.80 9.27
CA PRO A 228 17.59 18.89 9.11
C PRO A 228 19.05 18.42 8.97
N SER A 229 19.40 17.25 9.53
CA SER A 229 20.77 16.75 9.58
C SER A 229 20.98 15.35 8.98
N SER A 230 19.92 14.63 8.58
CA SER A 230 20.03 13.26 8.10
C SER A 230 19.17 12.99 6.87
N VAL A 231 19.64 12.07 6.02
CA VAL A 231 18.89 11.50 4.90
C VAL A 231 19.02 9.98 5.01
N VAL A 232 17.89 9.28 5.16
CA VAL A 232 17.86 7.83 5.39
C VAL A 232 16.97 7.17 4.35
N LEU A 233 17.57 6.31 3.54
CA LEU A 233 16.88 5.44 2.59
C LEU A 233 16.58 4.09 3.24
N PHE A 234 15.31 3.70 3.28
CA PHE A 234 14.85 2.38 3.67
C PHE A 234 14.70 1.53 2.41
N TRP A 235 15.64 0.63 2.16
CA TRP A 235 15.70 -0.15 0.92
C TRP A 235 16.42 -1.46 1.15
N ARG A 236 15.85 -2.58 0.66
CA ARG A 236 16.40 -3.93 0.81
C ARG A 236 16.81 -4.23 2.25
N ASP A 237 18.05 -4.71 2.45
CA ASP A 237 18.71 -4.97 3.72
C ASP A 237 19.45 -3.74 4.29
N GLY A 238 19.27 -2.56 3.66
CA GLY A 238 19.91 -1.31 4.04
C GLY A 238 21.32 -1.10 3.46
N LYS A 239 21.87 -2.03 2.69
CA LYS A 239 23.21 -1.88 2.09
C LYS A 239 23.16 -1.12 0.77
N ILE A 240 23.34 0.20 0.84
CA ILE A 240 23.48 1.04 -0.37
C ILE A 240 24.81 0.71 -1.08
N PRO A 241 24.80 0.50 -2.43
CA PRO A 241 26.00 0.25 -3.22
C PRO A 241 27.05 1.38 -3.07
N GLN A 242 28.33 1.01 -3.13
CA GLN A 242 29.44 1.93 -2.84
C GLN A 242 29.54 3.07 -3.86
N ASP A 243 29.38 2.75 -5.15
CA ASP A 243 29.34 3.71 -6.26
C ASP A 243 28.21 4.74 -6.07
N ILE A 244 27.02 4.30 -5.68
CA ILE A 244 25.89 5.18 -5.38
C ILE A 244 26.19 6.09 -4.18
N ARG A 245 26.80 5.57 -3.12
CA ARG A 245 27.19 6.38 -1.95
C ARG A 245 28.21 7.45 -2.32
N GLU A 246 29.21 7.09 -3.11
CA GLU A 246 30.27 8.01 -3.55
C GLU A 246 29.68 9.15 -4.39
N ILE A 247 28.90 8.82 -5.42
CA ILE A 247 28.26 9.82 -6.28
C ILE A 247 27.34 10.75 -5.48
N LEU A 248 26.52 10.20 -4.58
CA LEU A 248 25.62 11.03 -3.76
C LEU A 248 26.39 11.89 -2.76
N SER A 249 27.52 11.40 -2.22
CA SER A 249 28.40 12.19 -1.36
C SER A 249 29.03 13.36 -2.12
N GLU A 250 29.47 13.15 -3.37
CA GLU A 250 29.96 14.22 -4.25
C GLU A 250 28.87 15.26 -4.56
N GLU A 251 27.61 14.81 -4.67
CA GLU A 251 26.44 15.68 -4.79
C GLU A 251 26.03 16.36 -3.45
N GLY A 252 26.73 16.12 -2.35
CA GLY A 252 26.48 16.73 -1.05
C GLY A 252 25.44 16.01 -0.18
N VAL A 253 25.22 14.71 -0.41
CA VAL A 253 24.26 13.87 0.31
C VAL A 253 24.98 12.72 1.03
N ASP A 254 25.05 12.81 2.36
CA ASP A 254 25.41 11.66 3.20
C ASP A 254 24.18 10.73 3.35
N LEU A 255 24.05 9.78 2.41
CA LEU A 255 22.92 8.85 2.39
C LEU A 255 23.14 7.67 3.32
N LYS A 256 22.30 7.55 4.36
CA LYS A 256 22.29 6.39 5.26
C LYS A 256 21.29 5.35 4.78
N GLY A 257 21.64 4.08 4.91
CA GLY A 257 20.76 2.97 4.57
C GLY A 257 20.17 2.29 5.80
N ARG A 258 18.90 1.91 5.73
CA ARG A 258 18.22 1.01 6.68
C ARG A 258 17.45 -0.06 5.92
N PRO A 259 17.21 -1.25 6.53
CA PRO A 259 16.33 -2.25 5.93
C PRO A 259 14.93 -1.67 5.65
N TYR A 260 14.31 -2.10 4.56
CA TYR A 260 13.00 -1.62 4.11
C TYR A 260 11.92 -1.72 5.20
N ASP A 261 11.86 -2.87 5.88
CA ASP A 261 10.86 -3.16 6.91
C ASP A 261 11.07 -2.39 8.23
N GLU A 262 12.18 -1.67 8.40
CA GLU A 262 12.44 -0.90 9.62
C GLU A 262 11.76 0.48 9.66
N ILE A 263 11.10 0.90 8.58
CA ILE A 263 10.48 2.24 8.50
C ILE A 263 9.56 2.54 9.68
N THR A 264 8.63 1.64 10.02
CA THR A 264 7.67 1.88 11.11
C THR A 264 8.36 2.01 12.46
N ARG A 265 9.41 1.23 12.71
CA ARG A 265 10.20 1.33 13.93
C ARG A 265 10.97 2.65 13.96
N ALA A 266 11.62 3.01 12.87
CA ALA A 266 12.39 4.25 12.76
C ALA A 266 11.52 5.51 12.97
N LEU A 267 10.29 5.50 12.44
CA LEU A 267 9.35 6.61 12.63
C LEU A 267 8.90 6.74 14.10
N LYS A 268 8.74 5.63 14.82
CA LYS A 268 8.48 5.66 16.28
C LYS A 268 9.66 6.25 17.05
N GLU A 269 10.89 5.92 16.65
CA GLU A 269 12.12 6.49 17.25
C GLU A 269 12.24 7.99 16.98
N LEU A 270 11.77 8.48 15.81
CA LEU A 270 11.78 9.91 15.44
C LEU A 270 10.67 10.76 16.10
N ALA A 271 9.63 10.12 16.63
CA ALA A 271 8.48 10.80 17.26
C ALA A 271 8.69 11.15 18.74
N VAL A 272 9.86 10.79 19.30
CA VAL A 272 10.29 11.05 20.69
C VAL A 272 11.23 12.24 20.72
#